data_AF-A0A7W1CDR9-F1
#
_entry.id   AF-A0A7W1CDR9-F1
#
_cell.length_a   1.000
_cell.length_b   1.000
_cell.length_c   1.000
_cell.angle_alpha   90.00
_cell.angle_beta   90.00
_cell.angle_gamma   90.00
#
_symmetry.space_group_name_H-M   'P 1'
#
loop_
_entity.id
_entity.type
_entity.pdbx_description
1 polymer ?
#
loop_
_entity_poly.entity_id
_entity_poly.type
_entity_poly.pdbx_seq_one_letter_code
_entity_poly.pdbx_strand_id
1 'polypeptide(L)' 'MSVFVTDTHPALWFFGGKHGDLSPKALAAFQAVEAGNGFIYVPAVVLWEAAILERKGKIKLHGGLS' A
#
# COMPACT_ATOMS: atom_id res chain seq x y z
N MET A 1 -16.65 12.33 0.81
CA MET A 1 -16.05 10.99 0.89
C MET A 1 -15.20 10.78 -0.35
N SER A 2 -13.88 10.63 -0.23
CA SER A 2 -13.00 10.36 -1.38
C SER A 2 -12.77 8.86 -1.55
N VAL A 3 -12.59 8.45 -2.80
CA VAL A 3 -12.31 7.06 -3.18
C VAL A 3 -11.03 7.04 -4.01
N PHE A 4 -10.11 6.17 -3.63
CA PHE A 4 -8.82 5.98 -4.29
C PHE A 4 -8.62 4.51 -4.63
N VAL A 5 -7.71 4.27 -5.59
CA VAL A 5 -7.17 2.95 -5.89
C VAL A 5 -5.66 3.05 -5.74
N THR A 6 -5.04 2.13 -5.01
CA THR A 6 -3.59 2.12 -4.86
C THR A 6 -2.93 1.19 -5.88
N ASP A 7 -1.74 1.58 -6.32
CA ASP A 7 -0.78 0.73 -7.01
C ASP A 7 0.09 -0.01 -5.97
N THR A 8 0.92 -0.95 -6.40
CA THR A 8 1.79 -1.79 -5.60
C THR A 8 2.85 -0.99 -4.85
N HIS A 9 3.55 -0.05 -5.51
CA HIS A 9 4.62 0.69 -4.84
C HIS A 9 4.11 1.56 -3.69
N PRO A 10 3.07 2.42 -3.86
CA PRO A 10 2.52 3.19 -2.75
C PRO A 10 1.98 2.32 -1.62
N ALA A 11 1.31 1.20 -1.94
CA ALA A 11 0.82 0.27 -0.93
C ALA A 11 1.97 -0.31 -0.09
N LEU A 12 3.02 -0.81 -0.74
CA LEU A 12 4.18 -1.40 -0.05
C LEU A 12 4.95 -0.37 0.77
N TRP A 13 5.09 0.87 0.30
CA TRP A 13 5.74 1.93 1.07
C TRP A 13 4.92 2.34 2.27
N PHE A 14 3.61 2.49 2.10
CA PHE A 14 2.73 2.87 3.20
C PHE A 14 2.68 1.79 4.30
N PHE A 15 2.36 0.54 3.92
CA PHE A 15 2.28 -0.57 4.86
C PHE A 15 3.65 -0.98 5.42
N GLY A 16 4.73 -0.77 4.65
CA GLY A 16 6.09 -1.02 5.09
C GLY A 16 6.71 0.11 5.93
N GLY A 17 5.94 1.16 6.29
CA GLY A 17 6.41 2.29 7.09
C GLY A 17 7.40 3.22 6.38
N LYS A 18 7.59 3.08 5.07
CA LYS A 18 8.48 3.90 4.24
C LYS A 18 7.76 5.14 3.72
N HIS A 19 7.15 5.92 4.62
CA HIS A 19 6.30 7.05 4.23
C HIS A 19 7.05 8.16 3.47
N GLY A 20 8.38 8.25 3.63
CA GLY A 20 9.23 9.18 2.89
C GLY A 20 9.34 8.88 1.39
N ASP A 21 9.04 7.65 0.96
CA ASP A 21 9.05 7.27 -0.46
C ASP A 21 7.71 7.62 -1.16
N LEU A 22 6.68 8.00 -0.40
CA LEU A 22 5.40 8.43 -0.94
C LEU A 22 5.44 9.90 -1.38
N SER A 23 4.80 10.21 -2.50
CA SER A 23 4.49 11.60 -2.84
C SER A 23 3.60 12.23 -1.75
N PRO A 24 3.68 13.56 -1.52
CA PRO A 24 2.84 14.24 -0.52
C PRO A 24 1.35 14.00 -0.73
N LYS A 25 0.91 13.92 -1.99
CA LYS A 25 -0.49 13.65 -2.34
C LYS A 25 -0.90 12.22 -1.97
N ALA A 26 -0.04 11.23 -2.24
CA ALA A 26 -0.33 9.83 -1.90
C ALA A 26 -0.38 9.66 -0.38
N LEU A 27 0.60 10.21 0.35
CA LEU A 27 0.61 10.16 1.81
C LEU A 27 -0.64 10.79 2.42
N ALA A 28 -1.04 11.96 1.94
CA ALA A 28 -2.27 12.62 2.41
C ALA A 28 -3.52 11.78 2.13
N ALA A 29 -3.59 11.06 1.01
CA ALA A 29 -4.70 10.17 0.70
C ALA A 29 -4.78 8.99 1.69
N PHE A 30 -3.65 8.33 1.98
CA PHE A 30 -3.59 7.26 2.97
C PHE A 30 -3.96 7.74 4.38
N GLN A 31 -3.41 8.88 4.82
CA GLN A 31 -3.73 9.47 6.13
C GLN A 31 -5.21 9.86 6.25
N ALA A 32 -5.81 10.39 5.17
CA ALA A 32 -7.23 10.70 5.16
C ALA A 32 -8.09 9.44 5.33
N VAL A 33 -7.70 8.32 4.71
CA VAL A 33 -8.40 7.04 4.85
C VAL A 33 -8.21 6.43 6.24
N GLU A 34 -7.01 6.52 6.84
CA GLU A 34 -6.79 6.10 8.24
C GLU A 34 -7.64 6.91 9.22
N ALA A 35 -7.84 8.21 8.95
CA ALA A 35 -8.72 9.07 9.74
C ALA A 35 -10.22 8.84 9.47
N GLY A 36 -10.59 7.84 8.67
CA GLY A 36 -11.99 7.51 8.35
C GLY A 36 -12.64 8.40 7.29
N ASN A 37 -11.86 9.23 6.59
CA ASN A 37 -12.37 10.23 5.64
C ASN A 37 -12.38 9.75 4.16
N GLY A 38 -12.31 8.45 3.93
CA GLY A 38 -12.36 7.89 2.57
C GLY A 38 -12.08 6.39 2.53
N PHE A 39 -11.96 5.87 1.32
CA PHE A 39 -11.60 4.47 1.06
C PHE A 39 -10.47 4.37 0.05
N ILE A 40 -9.55 3.44 0.30
CA ILE A 40 -8.54 3.00 -0.67
C ILE A 40 -8.85 1.55 -1.03
N TYR A 41 -9.16 1.32 -2.30
CA TYR A 41 -9.25 -0.03 -2.84
C TYR A 41 -7.84 -0.54 -3.14
N VAL A 42 -7.56 -1.76 -2.66
CA VAL A 42 -6.35 -2.52 -3.01
C VAL A 42 -6.75 -3.59 -4.03
N PRO A 43 -6.41 -3.42 -5.32
CA PRO A 43 -6.71 -4.42 -6.33
C PRO A 43 -6.04 -5.76 -6.02
N ALA A 44 -6.68 -6.88 -6.38
CA ALA A 44 -6.09 -8.22 -6.19
C ALA A 44 -4.72 -8.38 -6.89
N VAL A 45 -4.51 -7.71 -8.03
CA VAL A 45 -3.21 -7.71 -8.74
C VAL A 45 -2.09 -7.09 -7.90
N VAL A 46 -2.39 -6.09 -7.06
CA VAL A 46 -1.39 -5.48 -6.15
C VAL A 46 -0.92 -6.49 -5.11
N LEU A 47 -1.84 -7.29 -4.57
CA LEU A 47 -1.50 -8.36 -3.63
C LEU A 47 -0.67 -9.47 -4.30
N TRP A 48 -1.00 -9.84 -5.54
CA TRP A 48 -0.19 -10.77 -6.32
C TRP A 48 1.24 -10.21 -6.50
N GLU A 49 1.39 -8.99 -7.01
CA GLU A 49 2.71 -8.40 -7.21
C GLU A 49 3.54 -8.33 -5.92
N ALA A 50 2.92 -7.96 -4.80
CA ALA A 50 3.56 -8.01 -3.49
C ALA A 50 4.06 -9.43 -3.14
N ALA A 51 3.26 -10.47 -3.38
CA ALA A 51 3.68 -11.86 -3.17
C ALA A 51 4.84 -12.28 -4.10
N ILE A 52 4.87 -11.83 -5.37
CA ILE A 52 6.01 -12.06 -6.26
C ILE A 52 7.26 -11.36 -5.73
N LEU A 53 7.13 -10.10 -5.29
CA LEU A 53 8.26 -9.32 -4.78
C LEU A 53 8.83 -9.93 -3.50
N GLU A 54 7.99 -10.48 -2.62
CA GLU A 54 8.43 -11.24 -1.46
C GLU A 54 9.18 -12.51 -1.88
N ARG A 55 8.61 -13.33 -2.78
CA ARG A 55 9.27 -14.55 -3.29
C ARG A 55 10.62 -14.27 -3.95
N LYS A 56 10.77 -13.09 -4.58
CA LYS A 56 12.03 -12.63 -5.17
C LYS A 56 13.01 -12.02 -4.15
N GLY A 57 12.65 -11.99 -2.86
CA GLY A 57 13.48 -11.42 -1.79
C GLY A 57 13.62 -9.90 -1.85
N LYS A 58 12.73 -9.19 -2.56
CA LYS A 58 12.76 -7.72 -2.70
C LYS A 58 12.11 -7.00 -1.53
N ILE A 59 11.12 -7.65 -0.92
CA ILE A 59 10.43 -7.17 0.29
C ILE A 59 10.30 -8.32 1.27
N LYS A 60 9.96 -7.99 2.52
CA LYS A 60 9.61 -8.96 3.56
C LYS A 60 8.25 -8.57 4.12
N LEU A 61 7.27 -9.46 4.00
CA LEU A 61 5.97 -9.26 4.64
C LEU A 61 6.04 -9.85 6.05
N HIS A 62 5.57 -9.10 7.04
CA HIS A 62 5.47 -9.56 8.42
C HIS A 62 4.00 -9.88 8.71
N GLY A 63 3.70 -11.15 9.02
CA GLY A 63 2.33 -11.62 9.26
C GLY A 63 1.79 -12.63 8.24
N GLY A 64 2.48 -12.79 7.10
CA GLY A 64 2.16 -13.78 6.06
C GLY A 64 0.83 -13.53 5.31
N LEU A 65 0.78 -13.99 4.05
CA LEU A 65 -0.46 -14.37 3.36
C LEU A 65 -0.56 -15.91 3.28
N SER A 66 0.17 -16.60 4.16
CA SER A 66 0.25 -18.07 4.22
C SER A 66 -0.82 -18.66 5.11
#